data_AF-A0A258M2X9-F1
#
_entry.id   AF-A0A258M2X9-F1
#
_cell.length_a   1.000
_cell.length_b   1.000
_cell.length_c   1.000
_cell.angle_alpha   90.00
_cell.angle_beta   90.00
_cell.angle_gamma   90.00
#
_symmetry.space_group_name_H-M   'P 1'
#
loop_
_entity.id
_entity.type
_entity.pdbx_description
1 polymer ?
#
loop_
_entity_poly.entity_id
_entity_poly.type
_entity_poly.pdbx_seq_one_letter_code
_entity_poly.pdbx_strand_id
1 'polypeptide(L)'
;MAMALVAQPKLLLLDEPAAGLSPAERVIVSDIIRALPRDLTLVLIEHDMDLVLSLVDYVTVLNNGKLLVEAPPSEIRVNKDVQDVYLGKARHDA
;
A
#
# COMPACT_ATOMS: atom_id res chain seq x y z
N MET A 1 0.28 6.93 13.72
CA MET A 1 -1.15 6.81 13.37
C MET A 1 -2.09 7.35 14.45
N ALA A 2 -2.14 6.78 15.66
CA ALA A 2 -3.09 7.19 16.71
C ALA A 2 -3.10 8.72 16.98
N MET A 3 -1.93 9.33 17.16
CA MET A 3 -1.80 10.78 17.35
C MET A 3 -2.36 11.61 16.19
N ALA A 4 -2.23 11.13 14.94
CA ALA A 4 -2.73 11.84 13.77
C ALA A 4 -4.27 11.81 13.71
N LEU A 5 -4.90 10.72 14.15
CA LEU A 5 -6.37 10.57 14.17
C LEU A 5 -7.05 11.48 15.19
N VAL A 6 -6.36 11.84 16.28
CA VAL A 6 -6.88 12.78 17.30
C VAL A 6 -7.26 14.13 16.68
N ALA A 7 -6.54 14.56 15.64
CA ALA A 7 -6.80 15.81 14.94
C ALA A 7 -8.03 15.79 14.02
N GLN A 8 -8.75 14.65 13.94
CA GLN A 8 -9.89 14.44 13.02
C GLN A 8 -9.58 14.88 11.58
N PRO A 9 -8.49 14.36 10.98
CA PRO A 9 -8.08 14.79 9.66
C PRO A 9 -9.09 14.36 8.60
N LYS A 10 -9.14 15.09 7.48
CA LYS A 10 -9.84 14.65 6.27
C LYS A 10 -8.98 13.75 5.38
N LEU A 11 -7.66 13.83 5.56
CA LEU A 11 -6.66 13.06 4.82
C LEU A 11 -5.59 12.55 5.77
N LEU A 12 -5.34 11.24 5.73
CA LEU A 12 -4.26 10.59 6.46
C LEU A 12 -3.25 10.01 5.45
N LEU A 13 -1.99 10.42 5.58
CA LEU A 13 -0.87 9.84 4.83
C LEU A 13 -0.14 8.86 5.75
N LEU A 14 0.04 7.62 5.31
CA LEU A 14 0.81 6.60 6.03
C LEU A 14 1.99 6.16 5.16
N ASP A 15 3.19 6.33 5.68
CA ASP A 15 4.43 5.90 5.03
C ASP A 15 4.92 4.61 5.67
N GLU A 16 4.82 3.51 4.94
CA GLU A 16 5.14 2.13 5.33
C GLU A 16 4.67 1.73 6.74
N PRO A 17 3.35 1.82 7.08
CA PRO A 17 2.86 1.57 8.42
C PRO A 17 3.03 0.12 8.90
N ALA A 18 3.30 -0.83 8.00
CA ALA A 18 3.55 -2.24 8.33
C ALA A 18 5.05 -2.61 8.33
N ALA A 19 5.95 -1.65 8.08
CA ALA A 19 7.39 -1.90 8.06
C ALA A 19 7.91 -2.43 9.41
N GLY A 20 8.74 -3.47 9.36
CA GLY A 20 9.37 -4.08 10.54
C GLY A 20 8.43 -4.92 11.41
N LEU A 21 7.15 -5.02 11.06
CA LEU A 21 6.17 -5.81 11.82
C LEU A 21 6.23 -7.29 11.44
N SER A 22 6.00 -8.14 12.44
CA SER A 22 5.76 -9.58 12.24
C SER A 22 4.45 -9.82 11.47
N PRO A 23 4.26 -10.98 10.84
CA PRO A 23 3.04 -11.28 10.09
C PRO A 23 1.75 -11.10 10.92
N ALA A 24 1.76 -11.46 12.20
CA ALA A 24 0.61 -11.29 13.08
C ALA A 24 0.30 -9.81 13.36
N GLU A 25 1.34 -8.99 13.56
CA GLU A 25 1.19 -7.54 13.78
C GLU A 25 0.71 -6.81 12.51
N ARG A 26 1.11 -7.27 11.32
CA ARG A 26 0.60 -6.71 10.05
C ARG A 26 -0.90 -6.91 9.90
N VAL A 27 -1.44 -8.05 10.32
CA VAL A 27 -2.89 -8.29 10.34
C VAL A 27 -3.59 -7.28 11.23
N ILE A 28 -3.05 -7.03 12.44
CA ILE A 28 -3.60 -6.04 13.37
C ILE A 28 -3.61 -4.64 12.74
N VAL A 29 -2.52 -4.21 12.11
CA VAL A 29 -2.46 -2.91 11.42
C VAL A 29 -3.46 -2.83 10.28
N SER A 30 -3.59 -3.91 9.49
CA SER A 30 -4.58 -4.01 8.40
C SER A 30 -6.00 -3.85 8.92
N ASP A 31 -6.34 -4.50 10.03
CA ASP A 31 -7.65 -4.41 10.65
C ASP A 31 -7.95 -3.00 11.17
N ILE A 32 -6.95 -2.34 11.76
CA ILE A 32 -7.09 -0.93 12.17
C ILE A 32 -7.36 -0.04 10.96
N ILE A 33 -6.61 -0.21 9.87
CA ILE A 33 -6.81 0.56 8.64
C ILE A 33 -8.21 0.33 8.07
N ARG A 34 -8.68 -0.92 8.03
CA ARG A 34 -10.04 -1.29 7.57
C ARG A 34 -11.14 -0.69 8.45
N ALA A 35 -10.87 -0.49 9.73
CA ALA A 35 -11.81 0.08 10.69
C ALA A 35 -11.84 1.62 10.68
N LEU A 36 -10.98 2.28 9.90
CA LEU A 36 -10.99 3.74 9.80
C LEU A 36 -12.33 4.25 9.19
N PRO A 37 -12.77 5.46 9.58
CA PRO A 37 -13.99 6.05 9.05
C PRO A 37 -13.96 6.18 7.52
N ARG A 38 -15.10 5.94 6.87
CA ARG A 38 -15.20 5.98 5.39
C ARG A 38 -15.11 7.39 4.80
N ASP A 39 -15.31 8.42 5.63
CA ASP A 39 -15.16 9.83 5.26
C ASP A 39 -13.71 10.34 5.41
N LEU A 40 -12.80 9.53 5.94
CA LEU A 40 -11.37 9.79 5.96
C LEU A 40 -10.74 9.32 4.64
N THR A 41 -10.08 10.23 3.91
CA THR A 41 -9.24 9.85 2.77
C THR A 41 -7.93 9.28 3.29
N LEU A 42 -7.51 8.13 2.76
CA LEU A 42 -6.25 7.49 3.11
C LEU A 42 -5.33 7.44 1.89
N VAL A 43 -4.07 7.81 2.07
CA VAL A 43 -3.00 7.51 1.12
C VAL A 43 -1.97 6.66 1.85
N LEU A 44 -1.74 5.47 1.31
CA LEU A 44 -0.84 4.48 1.85
C LEU A 44 0.35 4.32 0.91
N ILE A 45 1.56 4.47 1.46
CA ILE A 45 2.80 4.12 0.77
C ILE A 45 3.26 2.80 1.37
N GLU A 46 3.36 1.77 0.54
CA GLU A 46 3.78 0.42 0.96
C GLU A 46 4.44 -0.31 -0.20
N HIS A 47 5.38 -1.19 0.13
CA HIS A 47 6.01 -2.10 -0.83
C HIS A 47 5.42 -3.52 -0.78
N ASP A 48 4.67 -3.85 0.27
CA ASP A 48 3.94 -5.12 0.40
C ASP A 48 2.67 -5.11 -0.46
N MET A 49 2.72 -5.81 -1.59
CA MET A 49 1.60 -5.86 -2.55
C MET A 49 0.39 -6.62 -2.02
N ASP A 50 0.58 -7.67 -1.23
CA ASP A 50 -0.55 -8.42 -0.69
C ASP A 50 -1.33 -7.55 0.30
N LEU A 51 -0.63 -6.75 1.10
CA LEU A 51 -1.22 -5.77 2.00
C LEU A 51 -2.00 -4.70 1.22
N VAL A 52 -1.32 -3.99 0.31
CA VAL A 52 -1.91 -2.86 -0.44
C VAL A 52 -3.14 -3.30 -1.21
N LEU A 53 -3.05 -4.38 -1.98
CA LEU A 53 -4.14 -4.86 -2.82
C LEU A 53 -5.39 -5.26 -2.02
N SER A 54 -5.24 -5.52 -0.72
CA SER A 54 -6.35 -5.88 0.17
C SER A 54 -7.01 -4.69 0.88
N LEU A 55 -6.37 -3.51 0.88
CA LEU A 55 -6.74 -2.37 1.73
C LEU A 55 -7.21 -1.13 0.96
N VAL A 56 -6.81 -0.95 -0.30
CA VAL A 56 -7.03 0.30 -1.04
C VAL A 56 -8.02 0.14 -2.19
N ASP A 57 -8.67 1.24 -2.57
CA ASP A 57 -9.59 1.26 -3.72
C ASP A 57 -8.84 1.43 -5.06
N TYR A 58 -7.69 2.11 -5.04
CA TYR A 58 -6.82 2.36 -6.19
C TYR A 58 -5.35 2.26 -5.78
N VAL A 59 -4.49 1.81 -6.71
CA VAL A 59 -3.04 1.75 -6.54
C VAL A 59 -2.36 2.58 -7.61
N THR A 60 -1.44 3.43 -7.19
CA THR A 60 -0.55 4.18 -8.08
C THR A 60 0.84 3.55 -7.99
N VAL A 61 1.32 2.97 -9.08
CA VAL A 61 2.65 2.35 -9.15
C VAL A 61 3.62 3.35 -9.76
N LEU A 62 4.69 3.67 -9.02
CA LEU A 62 5.78 4.52 -9.48
C LEU A 62 7.02 3.68 -9.78
N ASN A 63 7.64 3.89 -10.94
CA ASN A 63 8.93 3.30 -11.30
C ASN A 63 9.91 4.39 -11.71
N ASN A 64 11.08 4.46 -11.06
CA ASN A 64 12.11 5.47 -11.33
C ASN A 64 11.57 6.92 -11.34
N GLY A 65 10.71 7.24 -10.37
CA GLY A 65 10.09 8.58 -10.24
C GLY A 65 9.04 8.91 -11.30
N LYS A 66 8.61 7.94 -12.10
CA LYS A 66 7.56 8.10 -13.11
C LYS A 66 6.36 7.23 -12.80
N LEU A 67 5.17 7.74 -13.12
CA LEU A 67 3.95 6.96 -13.09
C LEU A 67 4.05 5.82 -14.10
N LEU A 68 3.95 4.59 -13.61
CA LEU A 68 3.86 3.40 -14.44
C LEU A 68 2.40 3.11 -14.78
N VAL A 69 1.57 2.99 -13.74
CA VAL A 69 0.14 2.72 -13.87
C VAL A 69 -0.61 3.23 -12.63
N GLU A 70 -1.85 3.63 -12.82
CA GLU A 70 -2.81 3.90 -11.76
C GLU A 70 -4.11 3.18 -12.09
N ALA A 71 -4.50 2.21 -11.25
CA ALA A 71 -5.66 1.36 -11.50
C ALA A 71 -6.18 0.70 -10.21
N PRO A 72 -7.40 0.13 -10.19
CA PRO A 72 -7.90 -0.67 -9.07
C PRO A 72 -7.01 -1.90 -8.82
N PRO A 73 -6.99 -2.44 -7.57
CA PRO A 73 -6.17 -3.61 -7.22
C PRO A 73 -6.31 -4.82 -8.15
N SER A 74 -7.52 -5.08 -8.66
CA SER A 74 -7.78 -6.21 -9.57
C SER A 74 -7.01 -6.11 -10.88
N GLU A 75 -6.83 -4.91 -11.41
CA GLU A 75 -6.11 -4.65 -12.65
C GLU A 75 -4.59 -4.64 -12.42
N ILE A 76 -4.16 -4.05 -11.31
CA ILE A 76 -2.74 -3.99 -10.91
C ILE A 76 -2.17 -5.39 -10.74
N ARG A 77 -2.93 -6.30 -10.12
CA ARG A 77 -2.50 -7.69 -9.88
C ARG A 77 -2.17 -8.46 -11.15
N VAL A 78 -2.86 -8.17 -12.25
CA VAL A 78 -2.68 -8.85 -13.55
C VAL A 78 -1.87 -8.02 -14.55
N ASN A 79 -1.42 -6.83 -14.16
CA ASN A 79 -0.64 -5.95 -15.01
C ASN A 79 0.80 -6.48 -15.16
N LYS A 80 1.19 -6.80 -16.40
CA LYS A 80 2.50 -7.37 -16.70
C LYS A 80 3.65 -6.41 -16.40
N ASP A 81 3.49 -5.13 -16.71
CA ASP A 81 4.55 -4.14 -16.45
C ASP A 81 4.80 -3.97 -14.95
N VAL A 82 3.75 -4.04 -14.14
CA VAL A 82 3.86 -4.05 -12.67
C VAL A 82 4.59 -5.31 -12.21
N GLN A 83 4.18 -6.49 -12.70
CA GLN A 83 4.83 -7.76 -12.37
C GLN A 83 6.32 -7.76 -12.73
N ASP A 84 6.67 -7.26 -13.92
CA ASP A 84 8.05 -7.19 -14.39
C ASP A 84 8.91 -6.24 -13.52
N VAL A 85 8.36 -5.11 -13.08
CA VAL A 85 9.06 -4.18 -12.17
C VAL A 85 9.26 -4.79 -10.78
N TYR A 86 8.27 -5.51 -10.24
CA TYR A 86 8.37 -6.16 -8.93
C TYR A 86 9.25 -7.43 -8.95
N LEU A 87 9.21 -8.22 -10.03
CA LEU A 87 10.01 -9.44 -10.20
C LEU A 87 11.44 -9.14 -10.70
N GLY A 88 11.63 -7.99 -11.36
CA GLY A 88 12.87 -7.55 -12.01
C GLY A 88 14.06 -7.22 -11.11
N LYS A 89 13.98 -7.52 -9.80
CA LYS A 89 15.13 -7.49 -8.86
C LYS A 89 15.36 -8.80 -8.10
N ALA A 90 14.55 -9.83 -8.30
CA ALA A 90 14.75 -11.16 -7.69
C ALA A 90 15.78 -12.04 -8.43
N ARG A 91 16.44 -11.51 -9.46
CA ARG A 91 17.55 -12.15 -10.18
C ARG A 91 18.68 -11.15 -10.41
N HIS A 92 19.44 -10.88 -9.37
CA HIS A 92 20.82 -10.38 -9.52
C HIS A 92 21.66 -10.77 -8.30
N ASP A 93 21.78 -12.08 -8.07
CA ASP A 93 22.88 -12.68 -7.32
C ASP A 93 23.27 -13.96 -8.07
N ALA A 94 24.23 -13.83 -8.98
CA ALA A 94 24.95 -14.92 -9.62
C ALA A 94 26.43 -14.54 -9.68
#